data_AF-A0A924E8Q7-F1
#
_entry.id   AF-A0A924E8Q7-F1
#
_cell.length_a   1.000
_cell.length_b   1.000
_cell.length_c   1.000
_cell.angle_alpha   90.00
_cell.angle_beta   90.00
_cell.angle_gamma   90.00
#
_symmetry.space_group_name_H-M   'P 1'
#
loop_
_entity.id
_entity.type
_entity.pdbx_description
1 polymer ?
#
loop_
_entity_poly.entity_id
_entity_poly.type
_entity_poly.pdbx_seq_one_letter_code
_entity_poly.pdbx_strand_id
1 'polypeptide(L)' 'APYVGADLGVMEADTIRMRTTAKGLKPFVMTNMKTQDGLKEVIAFIETKGMLRAN' A
#
# COMPACT_ATOMS: atom_id res chain seq x y z
N ALA A 1 -8.35 12.95 8.21
CA ALA A 1 -7.60 14.15 8.64
C ALA A 1 -8.43 15.40 8.27
N PRO A 2 -8.63 16.39 9.15
CA PRO A 2 -9.77 17.31 9.02
C PRO A 2 -9.61 18.46 8.02
N TYR A 3 -8.44 18.64 7.38
CA TYR A 3 -8.23 19.75 6.44
C TYR A 3 -8.09 19.31 4.98
N VAL A 4 -7.78 18.03 4.75
CA VAL A 4 -7.89 17.34 3.46
C VAL A 4 -8.28 15.92 3.84
N GLY A 5 -9.57 15.61 3.78
CA GLY A 5 -10.15 14.35 4.25
C GLY A 5 -9.77 13.18 3.34
N ALA A 6 -8.50 12.79 3.35
CA ALA A 6 -8.08 11.52 2.76
C ALA A 6 -8.71 10.40 3.59
N ASP A 7 -9.81 9.85 3.06
CA ASP A 7 -10.47 8.66 3.57
C ASP A 7 -9.71 7.44 3.04
N LEU A 8 -9.14 6.66 3.96
CA LEU A 8 -8.36 5.48 3.61
C LEU A 8 -9.20 4.43 2.86
N GLY A 9 -10.51 4.35 3.11
CA GLY A 9 -11.41 3.43 2.42
C GLY A 9 -11.64 3.83 0.96
N VAL A 10 -11.76 5.13 0.68
CA VAL A 10 -11.86 5.63 -0.71
C VAL A 10 -10.54 5.39 -1.45
N MET A 11 -9.42 5.70 -0.81
CA MET A 11 -8.10 5.45 -1.40
C MET A 11 -7.85 3.95 -1.67
N GLU A 12 -8.30 3.06 -0.78
CA GLU A 12 -8.22 1.61 -0.96
C GLU A 12 -9.08 1.15 -2.14
N ALA A 13 -10.33 1.59 -2.21
CA ALA A 13 -11.23 1.25 -3.31
C ALA A 13 -10.67 1.67 -4.67
N ASP A 14 -10.16 2.90 -4.77
CA ASP A 14 -9.51 3.41 -5.98
C ASP A 14 -8.25 2.61 -6.32
N THR A 15 -7.45 2.25 -5.31
CA THR A 15 -6.25 1.44 -5.50
C THR A 15 -6.59 0.05 -6.05
N ILE A 16 -7.60 -0.63 -5.49
CA ILE A 16 -8.08 -1.93 -5.98
C ILE A 16 -8.53 -1.81 -7.43
N ARG A 17 -9.34 -0.80 -7.76
CA ARG A 17 -9.84 -0.58 -9.12
C ARG A 17 -8.69 -0.38 -10.11
N MET A 18 -7.73 0.48 -9.80
CA MET A 18 -6.64 0.85 -10.71
C MET A 18 -5.58 -0.26 -10.85
N ARG A 19 -5.40 -1.09 -9.82
CA ARG A 19 -4.39 -2.16 -9.80
C ARG A 19 -4.92 -3.52 -10.23
N THR A 20 -6.22 -3.66 -10.42
CA THR A 20 -6.82 -4.86 -10.99
C THR A 20 -6.53 -4.93 -12.49
N THR A 21 -6.00 -6.07 -12.93
CA THR A 21 -5.70 -6.35 -14.34
C THR A 21 -6.34 -7.66 -14.76
N ALA A 22 -6.26 -8.01 -16.05
CA ALA A 22 -6.67 -9.33 -16.54
C ALA A 22 -5.96 -10.50 -15.84
N LYS A 23 -4.78 -10.25 -15.22
CA LYS A 23 -4.01 -11.24 -14.44
C LYS A 23 -4.34 -11.22 -12.95
N GLY A 24 -5.36 -10.48 -12.53
CA GLY A 24 -5.73 -10.27 -11.14
C GLY A 24 -5.20 -8.95 -10.55
N LEU A 25 -5.37 -8.81 -9.24
CA LEU A 25 -5.00 -7.63 -8.47
C LEU A 25 -3.47 -7.56 -8.27
N LYS A 26 -2.83 -6.49 -8.76
CA LYS A 26 -1.42 -6.25 -8.50
C LYS A 26 -1.22 -5.94 -7.00
N PRO A 27 -0.35 -6.68 -6.28
CA PRO A 27 -0.12 -6.48 -4.85
C PRO A 27 0.22 -5.05 -4.49
N PHE A 28 -0.32 -4.53 -3.39
CA PHE A 28 -0.01 -3.23 -2.81
C PHE A 28 -0.13 -3.28 -1.30
N VAL A 29 0.38 -2.24 -0.62
CA VAL A 29 0.29 -2.05 0.83
C VAL A 29 -0.13 -0.60 1.07
N MET A 30 -1.09 -0.39 1.97
CA MET A 30 -1.51 0.95 2.41
C MET A 30 -0.76 1.34 3.68
N THR A 31 -0.50 2.62 3.88
CA THR A 31 0.15 3.11 5.10
C THR A 31 -0.37 4.49 5.49
N ASN A 32 -0.42 4.73 6.80
CA ASN A 32 -0.63 6.07 7.36
C ASN A 32 0.66 6.56 8.00
N MET A 33 1.37 7.46 7.33
CA MET A 33 2.66 7.98 7.80
C MET A 33 2.56 8.85 9.07
N LYS A 34 1.38 9.35 9.44
CA LYS A 34 1.21 10.13 10.68
C LYS A 34 1.25 9.24 11.92
N THR A 35 0.66 8.06 11.82
CA THR A 35 0.60 7.06 12.90
C THR A 35 1.63 5.95 12.71
N GLN A 36 2.27 5.89 11.54
CA GLN A 36 3.17 4.84 11.08
C GLN A 36 2.48 3.47 10.87
N ASP A 37 1.15 3.44 10.81
CA ASP A 37 0.40 2.21 10.52
C ASP A 37 0.73 1.70 9.12
N GLY A 38 1.00 0.39 9.00
CA GLY A 38 1.41 -0.25 7.73
C GLY A 38 2.84 0.04 7.29
N LEU A 39 3.62 0.87 8.00
CA LEU A 39 4.99 1.21 7.59
C LEU A 39 5.91 -0.03 7.54
N LYS A 40 5.78 -0.93 8.53
CA LYS A 40 6.53 -2.20 8.56
C LYS A 40 6.20 -3.10 7.36
N GLU A 41 4.94 -3.11 6.95
CA GLU A 41 4.48 -3.89 5.80
C GLU A 41 5.03 -3.31 4.49
N VAL A 42 5.10 -1.97 4.36
CA VAL A 42 5.73 -1.32 3.21
C VAL A 42 7.22 -1.67 3.12
N ILE A 43 7.95 -1.64 4.24
CA ILE A 43 9.37 -2.03 4.29
C ILE A 43 9.53 -3.48 3.84
N ALA A 44 8.78 -4.42 4.44
CA ALA A 44 8.84 -5.83 4.09
C ALA A 44 8.45 -6.10 2.62
N PHE A 45 7.47 -5.35 2.10
CA PHE A 45 7.05 -5.44 0.70
C PHE A 45 8.18 -5.03 -0.25
N ILE A 46 8.87 -3.92 0.03
CA ILE A 46 10.01 -3.45 -0.76
C ILE A 46 11.17 -4.43 -0.66
N GLU A 47 11.50 -4.92 0.53
CA GLU A 47 12.57 -5.90 0.72
C GLU A 47 12.32 -7.19 -0.08
N THR A 48 11.08 -7.67 -0.07
CA THR A 48 10.69 -8.91 -0.76
C THR A 48 10.63 -8.72 -2.28
N LYS A 49 9.96 -7.65 -2.75
CA LYS A 49 9.76 -7.40 -4.19
C LYS A 49 11.00 -6.82 -4.88
N GLY A 50 11.81 -6.08 -4.14
CA GLY A 50 13.09 -5.54 -4.58
C GLY A 50 14.26 -6.50 -4.41
N MET A 51 14.02 -7.71 -3.86
CA MET A 51 15.05 -8.72 -3.61
C MET A 51 16.23 -8.18 -2.77
N LEU A 52 15.95 -7.31 -1.80
CA LEU A 52 16.98 -6.60 -1.03
C LEU A 52 17.49 -7.38 0.18
N ARG A 53 16.86 -8.52 0.51
CA ARG A 53 17.38 -9.43 1.53
C ARG A 53 18.41 -10.35 0.87
N ALA A 54 19.67 -10.14 1.20
CA ALA A 54 20.70 -11.17 1.03
C ALA A 54 20.41 -12.32 1.99
N ASN A 55 20.57 -13.56 1.51
CA ASN A 55 20.60 -14.74 2.37
C ASN A 55 21.81 -14.71 3.32
#